data_AF-A0A975D760-F1
#
_entry.id   AF-A0A975D760-F1
#
_cell.length_a   1.000
_cell.length_b   1.000
_cell.length_c   1.000
_cell.angle_alpha   90.00
_cell.angle_beta   90.00
_cell.angle_gamma   90.00
#
_symmetry.space_group_name_H-M   'P 1'
#
loop_
_entity.id
_entity.type
_entity.pdbx_description
1 polymer ?
#
loop_
_entity_poly.entity_id
_entity_poly.type
_entity_poly.pdbx_seq_one_letter_code
_entity_poly.pdbx_strand_id
1 'polypeptide(L)' 'MSATSDFYLARAAESALQAESTDLANVRDRWLRAESAWRAMADKLVSSERKRADAATEKAERASF' A
#
# COMPACT_ATOMS: atom_id res chain seq x y z
N MET A 1 15.41 -4.88 -3.63
CA MET A 1 14.79 -3.58 -3.90
C MET A 1 13.62 -3.40 -2.96
N SER A 2 13.60 -2.35 -2.16
CA SER A 2 12.43 -2.01 -1.33
C SER A 2 11.36 -1.42 -2.26
N ALA A 3 10.21 -2.06 -2.38
CA ALA A 3 9.05 -1.43 -3.03
C ALA A 3 8.57 -0.25 -2.16
N THR A 4 8.24 0.88 -2.79
CA THR A 4 7.63 2.04 -2.12
C THR A 4 6.10 1.88 -2.06
N SER A 5 5.44 2.68 -1.23
CA SER A 5 3.97 2.71 -1.17
C SER A 5 3.37 3.06 -2.53
N ASP A 6 4.00 4.00 -3.25
CA ASP A 6 3.63 4.42 -4.61
C ASP A 6 3.64 3.26 -5.61
N PHE A 7 4.60 2.33 -5.50
CA PHE A 7 4.61 1.15 -6.35
C PHE A 7 3.36 0.29 -6.13
N TYR A 8 3.02 0.03 -4.87
CA TYR A 8 1.82 -0.75 -4.54
C TYR A 8 0.54 -0.03 -4.97
N LEU A 9 0.48 1.30 -4.80
CA LEU A 9 -0.65 2.10 -5.28
C LEU A 9 -0.78 2.07 -6.81
N ALA A 10 0.33 2.12 -7.55
CA ALA A 10 0.32 1.99 -9.01
C ALA A 10 -0.22 0.62 -9.44
N ARG A 11 0.17 -0.48 -8.78
CA ARG A 11 -0.36 -1.83 -9.06
C ARG A 11 -1.84 -1.97 -8.68
N ALA A 12 -2.28 -1.30 -7.62
CA ALA A 12 -3.69 -1.24 -7.26
C ALA A 12 -4.51 -0.52 -8.34
N ALA A 13 -4.05 0.64 -8.81
CA ALA A 13 -4.70 1.41 -9.88
C ALA A 13 -4.76 0.63 -11.19
N GLU A 14 -3.66 -0.04 -11.58
CA GLU A 14 -3.63 -0.92 -12.75
C GLU A 14 -4.69 -2.04 -12.62
N SER A 15 -4.76 -2.69 -11.46
CA SER A 15 -5.74 -3.76 -11.22
C SER A 15 -7.19 -3.25 -11.30
N ALA A 16 -7.47 -2.05 -10.77
CA ALA A 16 -8.78 -1.43 -10.87
C ALA A 16 -9.19 -1.17 -12.33
N LEU A 17 -8.28 -0.63 -13.14
CA LEU A 17 -8.52 -0.41 -14.58
C LEU A 17 -8.81 -1.73 -15.31
N GLN A 18 -8.10 -2.81 -14.99
CA GLN A 18 -8.36 -4.13 -15.58
C GLN A 18 -9.72 -4.72 -15.14
N ALA A 19 -10.16 -4.42 -13.90
CA ALA A 19 -11.47 -4.82 -13.41
C ALA A 19 -12.61 -4.07 -14.14
N GLU A 20 -12.40 -2.80 -14.47
CA GLU A 20 -13.33 -1.96 -15.22
C GLU A 20 -13.39 -2.35 -16.70
N SER A 21 -12.26 -2.75 -17.30
CA SER A 21 -12.19 -3.07 -18.73
C SER A 21 -12.74 -4.45 -19.12
N THR A 22 -13.08 -5.29 -18.15
CA THR A 22 -13.55 -6.67 -18.41
C THR A 22 -15.05 -6.81 -18.17
N ASP A 23 -15.72 -7.51 -19.09
CA ASP A 23 -17.14 -7.87 -18.98
C ASP A 23 -17.37 -9.18 -18.21
N LEU A 24 -16.31 -9.94 -17.96
CA LEU A 24 -16.39 -11.23 -17.29
C LEU A 24 -16.34 -11.04 -15.77
N ALA A 25 -17.44 -11.33 -15.09
CA ALA A 25 -17.58 -11.14 -13.64
C ALA A 25 -16.48 -11.86 -12.82
N ASN A 26 -16.14 -13.09 -13.19
CA ASN A 26 -15.07 -13.86 -12.54
C ASN A 26 -13.68 -13.23 -12.73
N VAL A 27 -13.43 -12.59 -13.87
CA VAL A 27 -12.17 -11.87 -14.14
C VAL A 27 -12.15 -10.55 -13.38
N ARG A 28 -13.27 -9.82 -13.35
CA ARG A 28 -13.43 -8.60 -12.53
C ARG A 28 -13.15 -8.87 -11.06
N ASP A 29 -13.76 -9.91 -10.48
CA ASP A 29 -13.55 -10.28 -9.09
C ASP A 29 -12.09 -10.60 -8.77
N ARG A 30 -11.39 -11.27 -9.69
CA ARG A 30 -9.96 -11.56 -9.55
C ARG A 30 -9.15 -10.27 -9.49
N TRP A 31 -9.44 -9.30 -10.36
CA TRP A 31 -8.75 -8.02 -10.39
C TRP A 31 -9.05 -7.16 -9.15
N LEU A 32 -10.29 -7.14 -8.67
CA LEU A 32 -10.66 -6.44 -7.43
C LEU A 32 -9.96 -7.04 -6.21
N ARG A 33 -9.80 -8.37 -6.15
CA ARG A 33 -9.01 -9.02 -5.10
C ARG A 33 -7.52 -8.64 -5.18
N ALA A 34 -6.97 -8.56 -6.39
CA ALA A 34 -5.59 -8.11 -6.59
C ALA A 34 -5.42 -6.65 -6.15
N GLU A 35 -6.32 -5.75 -6.55
CA GLU A 35 -6.34 -4.35 -6.12
C GLU A 35 -6.35 -4.25 -4.59
N SER A 36 -7.24 -4.97 -3.92
CA SER A 36 -7.35 -4.97 -2.45
C SER A 36 -6.04 -5.43 -1.79
N ALA A 37 -5.40 -6.48 -2.32
CA ALA A 37 -4.11 -6.95 -1.82
C ALA A 37 -3.01 -5.90 -1.97
N TRP A 38 -2.95 -5.20 -3.12
CA TRP A 38 -1.99 -4.13 -3.36
C TRP A 38 -2.20 -2.94 -2.42
N ARG A 39 -3.45 -2.49 -2.24
CA ARG A 39 -3.80 -1.42 -1.28
C ARG A 39 -3.39 -1.78 0.15
N ALA A 40 -3.68 -3.01 0.59
CA ALA A 40 -3.31 -3.47 1.92
C ALA A 40 -1.78 -3.49 2.15
N MET A 41 -0.98 -3.76 1.11
CA MET A 41 0.48 -3.67 1.21
C MET A 41 0.97 -2.21 1.27
N ALA A 42 0.36 -1.31 0.51
CA ALA A 42 0.64 0.12 0.59
C ALA A 42 0.37 0.65 2.01
N ASP A 43 -0.79 0.34 2.57
CA ASP A 43 -1.20 0.80 3.90
C ASP A 43 -0.28 0.27 5.00
N LYS A 44 0.13 -1.01 4.91
CA LYS A 44 1.09 -1.61 5.84
C LYS A 44 2.44 -0.89 5.79
N LEU A 45 2.91 -0.53 4.60
CA LEU A 45 4.18 0.15 4.43
C LEU A 45 4.13 1.57 5.02
N VAL A 46 3.10 2.35 4.66
CA VAL A 46 2.88 3.70 5.20
C VAL A 46 2.74 3.66 6.73
N SER A 47 2.00 2.69 7.27
CA SER A 47 1.88 2.55 8.72
C SER A 47 3.21 2.19 9.38
N SER A 48 4.05 1.39 8.73
CA SER A 48 5.38 1.05 9.27
C SER A 48 6.33 2.25 9.25
N GLU A 49 6.30 3.04 8.18
CA GLU A 49 7.09 4.26 8.04
C GLU A 49 6.70 5.31 9.08
N ARG A 50 5.39 5.52 9.28
CA ARG A 50 4.88 6.42 10.33
C ARG A 50 5.37 6.00 11.71
N LYS A 51 5.20 4.72 12.07
CA LYS A 51 5.68 4.21 13.37
C LYS A 51 7.18 4.39 13.57
N ARG A 52 7.98 4.26 12.50
CA ARG A 52 9.43 4.50 12.55
C ARG A 52 9.75 5.98 12.77
N ALA A 53 9.02 6.89 12.12
CA ALA A 53 9.16 8.33 12.33
C ALA A 53 8.77 8.76 13.75
N ASP A 54 7.66 8.22 14.27
CA ASP A 54 7.20 8.46 15.64
C ASP A 54 8.27 8.02 16.66
N ALA A 55 8.78 6.78 16.52
CA ALA A 55 9.82 6.26 17.40
C ALA A 55 11.16 7.03 17.30
N ALA A 56 11.50 7.56 16.12
CA ALA A 56 12.68 8.40 15.95
C ALA A 56 12.53 9.75 16.69
N THR A 57 11.32 10.31 16.67
CA THR A 57 10.98 11.55 17.38
C THR A 57 11.05 11.34 18.89
N GLU A 58 10.40 10.30 19.41
CA GLU A 58 10.45 9.94 20.84
C GLU A 58 11.89 9.72 21.33
N LYS A 59 12.72 9.05 20.52
CA LYS A 59 14.13 8.84 20.86
C LYS A 59 14.92 10.15 20.89
N ALA A 60 14.66 11.07 19.95
CA ALA A 60 15.33 12.36 19.90
C ALA A 60 14.95 13.23 21.12
N GLU A 61 13.68 13.24 21.50
CA GLU A 61 13.18 13.92 22.71
C GLU A 61 13.83 13.35 23.98
N ARG A 62 13.93 12.01 24.09
CA ARG A 62 14.61 11.36 25.23
C ARG A 62 16.12 11.61 25.27
N ALA A 63 16.75 11.88 24.14
CA ALA A 63 18.18 12.15 24.05
C ALA A 63 18.53 13.63 24.27
N SER A 64 17.54 14.53 24.28
CA SER A 64 17.74 15.96 24.57
C SER A 64 17.46 16.32 26.03
N PHE A 65 17.32 15.33 26.91
CA PHE A 65 17.07 15.45 28.35
C PHE A 65 18.24 14.82 29.12
#